data_AF-A0A650A546-F1
#
_entry.id   AF-A0A650A546-F1
#
_cell.length_a   1.000
_cell.length_b   1.000
_cell.length_c   1.000
_cell.angle_alpha   90.00
_cell.angle_beta   90.00
_cell.angle_gamma   90.00
#
_symmetry.space_group_name_H-M   'P 1'
#
loop_
_entity.id
_entity.type
_entity.pdbx_description
1 polymer ?
#
loop_
_entity_poly.entity_id
_entity_poly.type
_entity_poly.pdbx_seq_one_letter_code
_entity_poly.pdbx_strand_id
1 'polypeptide(L)'
;MDQQASVDAESIRQRAWIEYREPETARVDQPVWVAEDRESGCLAIGDVRIEAVGNLVAAVDEYERSDTDTPLLKARGQSIPRRLGRENETAPLIDRLLPWR
;
A
#
# COMPACT_ATOMS: atom_id res chain seq x y z
N MET A 1 -6.03 4.29 -31.72
CA MET A 1 -5.89 4.97 -30.42
C MET A 1 -6.03 3.89 -29.38
N ASP A 2 -4.91 3.27 -29.03
CA ASP A 2 -4.83 2.17 -28.08
C ASP A 2 -5.14 2.69 -26.68
N GLN A 3 -6.37 2.47 -26.23
CA GLN A 3 -6.69 2.53 -24.81
C GLN A 3 -6.18 1.22 -24.20
N GLN A 4 -4.88 1.18 -23.92
CA GLN A 4 -4.34 0.20 -23.01
C GLN A 4 -5.10 0.40 -21.70
N ALA A 5 -5.88 -0.60 -21.26
CA ALA A 5 -6.62 -0.53 -20.00
C ALA A 5 -5.62 -0.57 -18.83
N SER A 6 -4.95 0.56 -18.60
CA SER A 6 -4.42 0.94 -17.31
C SER A 6 -5.61 0.97 -16.37
N VAL A 7 -5.49 0.34 -15.20
CA VAL A 7 -6.44 0.58 -14.11
C VAL A 7 -6.61 2.10 -13.97
N ASP A 8 -7.85 2.55 -13.73
CA ASP A 8 -8.14 3.98 -13.62
C ASP A 8 -7.46 4.54 -12.37
N ALA A 9 -6.24 5.03 -12.58
CA ALA A 9 -5.39 5.60 -11.56
C ALA A 9 -6.07 6.76 -10.84
N GLU A 10 -6.95 7.49 -11.52
CA GLU A 10 -7.68 8.58 -10.91
C GLU A 10 -8.80 8.07 -9.99
N SER A 11 -9.55 7.05 -10.40
CA SER A 11 -10.50 6.37 -9.51
C SER A 11 -9.82 5.81 -8.25
N ILE A 12 -8.64 5.19 -8.39
CA ILE A 12 -7.87 4.70 -7.22
C ILE A 12 -7.49 5.87 -6.29
N ARG A 13 -6.99 6.98 -6.84
CA ARG A 13 -6.61 8.16 -6.04
C ARG A 13 -7.78 8.74 -5.27
N GLN A 14 -8.97 8.77 -5.87
CA GLN A 14 -10.17 9.35 -5.26
C GLN A 14 -10.72 8.50 -4.12
N ARG A 15 -10.64 7.17 -4.22
CA ARG A 15 -11.11 6.24 -3.18
C ARG A 15 -10.05 5.91 -2.12
N ALA A 16 -8.79 6.28 -2.35
CA ALA A 16 -7.69 6.01 -1.44
C ALA A 16 -7.94 6.62 -0.05
N TRP A 17 -7.93 5.78 0.97
CA TRP A 17 -7.82 6.22 2.35
C TRP A 17 -6.36 6.50 2.68
N ILE A 18 -6.05 7.68 3.21
CA ILE A 18 -4.67 8.14 3.41
C ILE A 18 -4.49 8.63 4.85
N GLU A 19 -3.45 8.14 5.51
CA GLU A 19 -3.13 8.46 6.90
C GLU A 19 -1.63 8.76 7.05
N TYR A 20 -1.31 9.77 7.84
CA TYR A 20 0.05 10.00 8.33
C TYR A 20 0.21 9.31 9.68
N ARG A 21 1.21 8.44 9.82
CA ARG A 21 1.49 7.70 11.04
C ARG A 21 2.79 8.16 11.66
N GLU A 22 2.72 8.64 12.89
CA GLU A 22 3.90 8.94 13.69
C GLU A 22 4.49 7.67 14.33
N PRO A 23 5.78 7.68 14.70
CA PRO A 23 6.42 6.64 15.51
C PRO A 23 5.76 6.49 16.89
N GLU A 24 4.64 5.78 16.98
CA GLU A 24 4.04 5.42 18.26
C GLU A 24 4.84 4.27 18.88
N THR A 25 5.92 4.61 19.57
CA THR A 25 6.69 3.75 20.49
C THR A 25 6.92 2.31 19.97
N ALA A 26 8.00 2.12 19.21
CA ALA A 26 8.61 0.83 18.84
C ALA A 26 8.07 0.06 17.62
N ARG A 27 7.08 0.56 16.86
CA ARG A 27 6.56 -0.16 15.66
C ARG A 27 6.82 0.52 14.31
N VAL A 28 7.26 1.77 14.31
CA VAL A 28 7.73 2.47 13.10
C VAL A 28 8.89 3.38 13.53
N ASP A 29 10.07 3.20 12.96
CA ASP A 29 11.25 3.98 13.37
C ASP A 29 11.23 5.43 12.86
N GLN A 30 10.42 5.69 11.83
CA GLN A 30 10.24 7.00 11.21
C GLN A 30 8.77 7.24 10.85
N PRO A 31 8.30 8.49 10.81
CA PRO A 31 6.95 8.79 10.36
C PRO A 31 6.77 8.38 8.90
N VAL A 32 5.59 7.86 8.57
CA VAL A 32 5.28 7.39 7.20
C VAL A 32 3.89 7.82 6.77
N TRP A 33 3.72 7.94 5.45
CA TRP A 33 2.42 8.04 4.83
C TRP A 33 1.92 6.67 4.41
N VAL A 34 0.70 6.32 4.82
CA VAL A 34 0.01 5.09 4.45
C VAL A 34 -1.14 5.45 3.51
N ALA A 35 -1.26 4.72 2.40
CA ALA A 35 -2.39 4.78 1.49
C ALA A 35 -3.01 3.39 1.34
N GLU A 36 -4.32 3.28 1.46
CA GLU A 36 -5.07 2.02 1.35
C GLU A 36 -6.24 2.18 0.38
N ASP A 37 -6.39 1.19 -0.49
CA ASP A 37 -7.62 1.02 -1.26
C ASP A 37 -8.44 -0.10 -0.63
N ARG A 38 -9.53 0.26 0.05
CA ARG A 38 -10.39 -0.71 0.74
C ARG A 38 -11.14 -1.63 -0.21
N GLU A 39 -11.29 -1.24 -1.48
CA GLU A 39 -11.96 -2.03 -2.50
C GLU A 39 -11.11 -3.23 -2.90
N SER A 40 -9.84 -3.00 -3.24
CA SER A 40 -8.88 -4.07 -3.57
C SER A 40 -8.20 -4.70 -2.35
N GLY A 41 -8.26 -4.05 -1.18
CA GLY A 41 -7.47 -4.43 -0.01
C GLY A 41 -5.97 -4.16 -0.16
N CYS A 42 -5.52 -3.46 -1.21
CA CYS A 42 -4.11 -3.11 -1.39
C CYS A 42 -3.70 -1.97 -0.43
N LEU A 43 -2.45 -2.00 0.02
CA LEU A 43 -1.87 -0.99 0.90
C LEU A 43 -0.52 -0.54 0.38
N ALA A 44 -0.19 0.72 0.63
CA ALA A 44 1.08 1.30 0.23
C ALA A 44 1.64 2.24 1.29
N ILE A 45 2.96 2.32 1.31
CA ILE A 45 3.74 3.16 2.22
C ILE A 45 4.65 4.06 1.40
N GLY A 46 4.81 5.30 1.84
CA GLY A 46 5.81 6.23 1.34
C GLY A 46 6.31 7.17 2.42
N ASP A 47 7.49 7.75 2.20
CA ASP A 47 8.06 8.76 3.08
C ASP A 47 7.32 10.11 2.91
N VAL A 48 6.68 10.31 1.75
CA VAL A 48 5.80 11.45 1.45
C VAL A 48 4.44 11.00 0.91
N ARG A 49 3.40 11.83 1.09
CA ARG A 49 2.01 11.53 0.67
C ARG A 49 1.91 11.09 -0.79
N ILE A 50 2.60 11.81 -1.69
CA ILE A 50 2.53 11.53 -3.13
C ILE A 50 3.16 10.16 -3.48
N GLU A 51 4.18 9.76 -2.75
CA GLU A 51 4.82 8.45 -2.90
C GLU A 51 3.88 7.34 -2.44
N ALA A 52 3.26 7.48 -1.27
CA ALA A 52 2.30 6.49 -0.77
C ALA A 52 1.14 6.28 -1.76
N VAL A 53 0.61 7.36 -2.35
CA VAL A 53 -0.46 7.29 -3.35
C VAL A 53 0.03 6.67 -4.66
N GLY A 54 1.21 7.04 -5.17
CA GLY A 54 1.78 6.44 -6.37
C GLY A 54 2.05 4.95 -6.19
N ASN A 55 2.55 4.56 -5.01
CA ASN A 55 2.75 3.17 -4.66
C ASN A 55 1.42 2.41 -4.57
N LEU A 56 0.35 3.02 -4.06
CA LEU A 56 -0.98 2.39 -4.03
C LEU A 56 -1.50 2.11 -5.43
N VAL A 57 -1.44 3.09 -6.34
CA VAL A 57 -1.86 2.90 -7.73
C VAL A 57 -1.11 1.75 -8.39
N ALA A 58 0.21 1.69 -8.22
CA ALA A 58 1.01 0.61 -8.75
C ALA A 58 0.68 -0.76 -8.12
N ALA A 59 0.37 -0.80 -6.83
CA ALA A 59 -0.01 -2.03 -6.14
C ALA A 59 -1.36 -2.57 -6.64
N VAL A 60 -2.36 -1.69 -6.79
CA VAL A 60 -3.69 -2.07 -7.30
C VAL A 60 -3.59 -2.53 -8.76
N ASP A 61 -2.87 -1.79 -9.59
CA ASP A 61 -2.65 -2.15 -10.99
C ASP A 61 -1.92 -3.51 -11.11
N GLU A 62 -0.94 -3.78 -10.24
CA GLU A 62 -0.29 -5.09 -10.18
C GLU A 62 -1.22 -6.21 -9.70
N TYR A 63 -2.01 -5.96 -8.66
CA TYR A 63 -2.99 -6.91 -8.12
C TYR A 63 -4.06 -7.28 -9.16
N GLU A 64 -4.68 -6.30 -9.80
CA GLU A 64 -5.74 -6.53 -10.80
C GLU A 64 -5.25 -7.25 -12.05
N ARG A 65 -3.95 -7.14 -12.36
CA ARG A 65 -3.30 -7.87 -13.46
C ARG A 65 -2.80 -9.26 -13.07
N SER A 66 -2.84 -9.62 -11.79
CA SER A 66 -2.35 -10.89 -11.28
C SER A 66 -3.47 -11.91 -11.13
N ASP A 67 -3.17 -13.20 -11.28
CA ASP A 67 -4.13 -14.29 -11.03
C ASP A 67 -4.27 -14.63 -9.52
N THR A 68 -3.88 -13.72 -8.61
CA THR A 68 -3.94 -13.96 -7.17
C THR A 68 -5.05 -13.15 -6.51
N ASP A 69 -5.81 -13.81 -5.63
CA ASP A 69 -6.77 -13.16 -4.74
C ASP A 69 -6.11 -12.52 -3.51
N THR A 70 -4.77 -12.45 -3.46
CA THR A 70 -4.05 -11.86 -2.33
C THR A 70 -3.68 -10.41 -2.62
N PRO A 71 -4.23 -9.42 -1.89
CA PRO A 71 -3.90 -8.02 -2.09
C PRO A 71 -2.41 -7.74 -1.86
N LEU A 72 -1.91 -6.66 -2.42
CA LEU A 72 -0.50 -6.30 -2.34
C LEU A 72 -0.23 -5.20 -1.31
N LEU A 73 0.95 -5.26 -0.71
CA LEU A 73 1.57 -4.20 0.07
C LEU A 73 2.77 -3.67 -0.72
N LYS A 74 2.79 -2.37 -1.03
CA LYS A 74 3.91 -1.74 -1.74
C LYS A 74 4.64 -0.70 -0.89
N ALA A 75 5.95 -0.85 -0.76
CA ALA A 75 6.82 0.11 -0.08
C ALA A 75 8.16 0.18 -0.82
N ARG A 76 8.71 1.38 -1.00
CA ARG A 76 10.07 1.58 -1.59
C ARG A 76 10.29 0.84 -2.91
N GLY A 77 9.27 0.85 -3.77
CA GLY A 77 9.31 0.18 -5.07
C GLY A 77 9.15 -1.35 -5.03
N GLN A 78 9.05 -1.98 -3.86
CA GLN A 78 8.84 -3.41 -3.71
C GLN A 78 7.37 -3.72 -3.41
N SER A 79 6.81 -4.72 -4.10
CA SER A 79 5.47 -5.27 -3.83
C SER A 79 5.63 -6.62 -3.12
N ILE A 80 4.88 -6.83 -2.04
CA ILE A 80 4.77 -8.14 -1.38
C ILE A 80 3.30 -8.49 -1.13
N PRO A 81 2.93 -9.78 -1.04
CA PRO A 81 1.59 -10.17 -0.64
C PRO A 81 1.23 -9.60 0.75
N ARG A 82 0.13 -8.85 0.82
CA ARG A 82 -0.43 -8.33 2.07
C ARG A 82 -1.08 -9.48 2.82
N ARG A 83 -0.41 -9.94 3.88
CA ARG A 83 -1.05 -10.82 4.87
C ARG A 83 -2.04 -10.02 5.70
N LEU A 84 -3.33 -10.08 5.35
CA LEU A 84 -4.39 -9.61 6.22
C LEU A 84 -4.34 -10.47 7.51
N GLY A 85 -3.81 -9.91 8.60
CA GLY A 85 -3.90 -10.55 9.90
C GLY A 85 -5.37 -10.80 10.22
N ARG A 86 -5.69 -11.93 10.86
CA ARG A 86 -7.04 -12.13 11.41
C ARG A 86 -7.38 -10.90 12.26
N GLU A 87 -8.60 -10.41 12.08
CA GLU A 87 -9.20 -9.26 12.76
C GLU A 87 -8.75 -9.20 14.23
N ASN A 88 -7.73 -8.36 14.53
CA ASN A 88 -7.17 -7.93 15.83
C ASN A 88 -5.64 -7.72 15.85
N GLU A 89 -4.92 -7.95 14.75
CA GLU A 89 -3.48 -7.62 14.67
C GLU A 89 -3.22 -6.49 13.66
N THR A 90 -3.56 -5.25 14.04
CA THR A 90 -3.23 -4.04 13.25
C THR A 90 -1.73 -3.68 13.28
N ALA A 91 -0.87 -4.58 13.76
CA ALA A 91 0.57 -4.60 13.55
C ALA A 91 1.05 -6.07 13.57
N PRO A 92 1.98 -6.54 12.71
CA PRO A 92 2.96 -5.75 11.95
C PRO A 92 3.30 -6.31 10.53
N LEU A 93 2.67 -5.79 9.48
CA LEU A 93 3.18 -5.94 8.10
C LEU A 93 4.23 -4.86 7.77
N ILE A 94 4.10 -3.69 8.39
CA ILE A 94 5.01 -2.54 8.23
C ILE A 94 6.39 -2.90 8.81
N ASP A 95 6.47 -3.56 9.96
CA ASP A 95 7.73 -3.91 10.64
C ASP A 95 8.59 -4.89 9.84
N ARG A 96 8.02 -5.70 8.94
CA ARG A 96 8.79 -6.64 8.10
C ARG A 96 9.44 -6.00 6.88
N LEU A 97 8.95 -4.86 6.43
CA LEU A 97 9.42 -4.17 5.23
C LEU A 97 10.41 -3.03 5.49
N LEU A 98 10.64 -2.70 6.76
CA LEU A 98 11.60 -1.67 7.16
C LEU A 98 12.76 -2.27 7.99
N PRO A 99 13.61 -3.16 7.44
CA PRO A 99 14.86 -3.52 8.12
C PRO A 99 15.84 -2.34 7.96
N TRP A 100 15.85 -1.41 8.90
CA TRP A 100 16.88 -0.38 8.95
C TRP A 100 18.12 -0.88 9.69
N ARG A 101 19.17 -1.18 8.93
CA ARG A 101 20.57 -1.14 9.36
C ARG A 101 21.40 -0.49 8.26
#